data_AF-A0A916XHA0-F1
#
_entry.id   AF-A0A916XHA0-F1
#
_cell.length_a   1.000
_cell.length_b   1.000
_cell.length_c   1.000
_cell.angle_alpha   90.00
_cell.angle_beta   90.00
_cell.angle_gamma   90.00
#
_symmetry.space_group_name_H-M   'P 1'
#
loop_
_entity.id
_entity.type
_entity.pdbx_description
1 polymer ?
#
loop_
_entity_poly.entity_id
_entity_poly.type
_entity_poly.pdbx_seq_one_letter_code
_entity_poly.pdbx_strand_id
1 'polypeptide(L)'
;MRKLAGLLLLIVTGMHVMAQTPFSNENKIYQPQVQTVMCYNEQKEQSIPVISLKSAEKLHFSFDDLEGGSKNYWYTIVHHSSDWQPSGLSPIEYLESFSEDRIVDYDYSSNTLQKYTHYSLSLPNQQISPKISGNYLLKVYLDGDLNKPVISQRFYVTDNRLNVGMEVLPSMQVPLRSTNQKINVSLFNTGNIQNPAADVKVVVMQNQIPYAAVTTKKPSAIKPGELAYKDPFTNDFAAGNEFRKFDIRSLRVKGAQVQDIQLDSINRVTLFPDLPTTGRYVRTFDENGNFFIRNQDGRDEQTESDYANVTFQLDLRQGLTNNAVYVVGRFNNYILAPAFQLQDRSGNNKYQLTLKLKQGVYDYKYVLKDLQSGAVDETTLEGSFFETDNSYQVFVYYKKPGSRWEELIGYSQTSR
;
A
#
# COMPACT_ATOMS: atom_id res chain seq x y z
N MET A 1 -37.81 -23.90 65.10
CA MET A 1 -37.85 -22.85 64.05
C MET A 1 -36.65 -23.02 63.14
N ARG A 2 -36.83 -23.59 61.93
CA ARG A 2 -35.77 -23.82 60.95
C ARG A 2 -35.61 -22.54 60.10
N LYS A 3 -34.42 -21.93 60.07
CA LYS A 3 -34.10 -20.81 59.17
C LYS A 3 -33.46 -21.37 57.91
N LEU A 4 -34.16 -21.21 56.77
CA LEU A 4 -33.61 -21.41 55.43
C LEU A 4 -32.61 -20.28 55.13
N ALA A 5 -31.39 -20.63 54.71
CA ALA A 5 -30.47 -19.71 54.07
C ALA A 5 -30.51 -20.01 52.56
N GLY A 6 -31.14 -19.13 51.78
CA GLY A 6 -31.14 -19.18 50.32
C GLY A 6 -29.88 -18.53 49.77
N LEU A 7 -29.05 -19.32 49.08
CA LEU A 7 -27.89 -18.85 48.34
C LEU A 7 -28.36 -18.40 46.95
N LEU A 8 -28.33 -17.09 46.68
CA LEU A 8 -28.68 -16.52 45.38
C LEU A 8 -27.44 -16.62 44.45
N LEU A 9 -27.48 -17.53 43.48
CA LEU A 9 -26.44 -17.67 42.46
C LEU A 9 -26.69 -16.63 41.34
N LEU A 10 -25.86 -15.59 41.27
CA LEU A 10 -25.92 -14.58 40.22
C LEU A 10 -25.24 -15.12 38.95
N ILE A 11 -26.02 -15.54 37.96
CA ILE A 11 -25.52 -15.92 36.63
C ILE A 11 -25.20 -14.64 35.87
N VAL A 12 -23.92 -14.28 35.80
CA VAL A 12 -23.41 -13.23 34.91
C VAL A 12 -23.33 -13.82 33.50
N THR A 13 -24.35 -13.59 32.69
CA THR A 13 -24.31 -13.84 31.25
C THR A 13 -23.38 -12.80 30.60
N GLY A 14 -22.20 -13.24 30.18
CA GLY A 14 -21.27 -12.42 29.42
C GLY A 14 -21.87 -12.07 28.06
N MET A 15 -22.41 -10.87 27.92
CA MET A 15 -22.69 -10.29 26.61
C MET A 15 -21.35 -10.06 25.91
N HIS A 16 -21.04 -10.87 24.91
CA HIS A 16 -20.00 -10.55 23.95
C HIS A 16 -20.45 -9.32 23.17
N VAL A 17 -20.02 -8.13 23.61
CA VAL A 17 -20.07 -6.92 22.80
C VAL A 17 -19.15 -7.19 21.61
N MET A 18 -19.74 -7.45 20.45
CA MET A 18 -19.00 -7.43 19.18
C MET A 18 -18.47 -6.01 19.02
N ALA A 19 -17.16 -5.83 19.25
CA ALA A 19 -16.50 -4.56 19.03
C ALA A 19 -16.71 -4.18 17.55
N GLN A 20 -17.33 -3.03 17.31
CA GLN A 20 -17.40 -2.44 15.99
C GLN A 20 -15.96 -2.28 15.48
N THR A 21 -15.67 -2.75 14.26
CA THR A 21 -14.36 -2.55 13.66
C THR A 21 -14.41 -1.27 12.84
N PRO A 22 -13.92 -0.12 13.34
CA PRO A 22 -13.94 1.10 12.57
C PRO A 22 -12.99 1.01 11.37
N PHE A 23 -13.26 1.83 10.36
CA PHE A 23 -12.31 2.05 9.28
C PHE A 23 -11.03 2.71 9.82
N SER A 24 -9.92 1.97 9.78
CA SER A 24 -8.55 2.50 9.68
C SER A 24 -8.43 3.58 8.60
N ASN A 25 -7.55 4.55 8.84
CA ASN A 25 -7.17 5.57 7.86
C ASN A 25 -6.04 5.10 6.92
N GLU A 26 -5.64 3.82 7.00
CA GLU A 26 -4.63 3.19 6.17
C GLU A 26 -5.26 2.32 5.07
N ASN A 27 -4.45 1.87 4.11
CA ASN A 27 -4.89 0.79 3.22
C ASN A 27 -5.09 -0.47 4.04
N LYS A 28 -6.30 -1.03 4.04
CA LYS A 28 -6.60 -2.23 4.83
C LYS A 28 -7.69 -3.05 4.17
N ILE A 29 -7.49 -4.36 4.19
CA ILE A 29 -8.48 -5.36 3.85
C ILE A 29 -9.01 -5.93 5.17
N TYR A 30 -10.32 -5.88 5.37
CA TYR A 30 -10.98 -6.27 6.63
C TYR A 30 -11.51 -7.70 6.59
N GLN A 31 -11.73 -8.21 5.39
CA GLN A 31 -12.39 -9.48 5.13
C GLN A 31 -11.40 -10.43 4.44
N PRO A 32 -11.08 -11.61 5.02
CA PRO A 32 -10.03 -12.49 4.49
C PRO A 32 -10.34 -13.08 3.11
N GLN A 33 -11.62 -13.16 2.73
CA GLN A 33 -12.06 -13.58 1.40
C GLN A 33 -11.85 -12.51 0.34
N VAL A 34 -11.62 -11.25 0.72
CA VAL A 34 -11.31 -10.17 -0.22
C VAL A 34 -9.82 -10.21 -0.52
N GLN A 35 -9.48 -10.31 -1.80
CA GLN A 35 -8.11 -10.48 -2.27
C GLN A 35 -7.84 -9.58 -3.48
N THR A 36 -6.57 -9.43 -3.84
CA THR A 36 -6.14 -8.73 -5.07
C THR A 36 -6.71 -7.32 -5.20
N VAL A 37 -6.66 -6.55 -4.10
CA VAL A 37 -7.07 -5.14 -4.15
C VAL A 37 -6.05 -4.35 -4.97
N MET A 38 -6.54 -3.69 -6.02
CA MET A 38 -5.73 -2.83 -6.89
C MET A 38 -6.32 -1.43 -6.91
N CYS A 39 -5.46 -0.42 -6.88
CA CYS A 39 -5.83 0.98 -7.06
C CYS A 39 -4.68 1.73 -7.72
N TYR A 40 -4.92 2.28 -8.90
CA TYR A 40 -3.93 3.00 -9.71
C TYR A 40 -4.62 3.95 -10.69
N ASN A 41 -3.87 4.88 -11.28
CA ASN A 41 -4.39 5.75 -12.34
C ASN A 41 -4.51 4.95 -13.64
N GLU A 42 -5.67 4.97 -14.30
CA GLU A 42 -5.96 4.21 -15.53
C GLU A 42 -4.93 4.45 -16.65
N GLN A 43 -4.22 5.58 -16.64
CA GLN A 43 -3.16 5.85 -17.60
C GLN A 43 -1.91 4.97 -17.41
N LYS A 44 -1.68 4.45 -16.21
CA LYS A 44 -0.54 3.58 -15.89
C LYS A 44 -0.89 2.60 -14.77
N GLU A 45 -1.02 1.33 -15.15
CA GLU A 45 -1.24 0.24 -14.20
C GLU A 45 -0.17 0.23 -13.10
N GLN A 46 -0.60 -0.03 -11.86
CA GLN A 46 0.26 0.02 -10.66
C GLN A 46 0.98 1.37 -10.41
N SER A 47 0.52 2.47 -11.02
CA SER A 47 0.95 3.79 -10.57
C SER A 47 0.43 4.06 -9.16
N ILE A 48 0.99 5.06 -8.49
CA ILE A 48 0.37 5.59 -7.28
C ILE A 48 -1.02 6.13 -7.64
N PRO A 49 -2.06 5.95 -6.79
CA PRO A 49 -3.42 6.36 -7.12
C PRO A 49 -3.58 7.87 -6.92
N VAL A 50 -3.03 8.64 -7.85
CA VAL A 50 -3.14 10.10 -7.92
C VAL A 50 -3.82 10.51 -9.22
N ILE A 51 -4.71 11.48 -9.12
CA ILE A 51 -5.38 12.11 -10.26
C ILE A 51 -5.35 13.63 -10.12
N SER A 52 -5.36 14.32 -11.25
CA SER A 52 -5.49 15.77 -11.29
C SER A 52 -6.95 16.19 -11.12
N LEU A 53 -7.20 17.17 -10.24
CA LEU A 53 -8.52 17.73 -10.00
C LEU A 53 -9.08 18.33 -11.31
N LYS A 54 -10.37 18.12 -11.59
CA LYS A 54 -11.04 18.59 -12.82
C LYS A 54 -10.37 18.15 -14.12
N SER A 55 -9.69 17.00 -14.11
CA SER A 55 -9.15 16.36 -15.31
C SER A 55 -10.04 15.19 -15.76
N ALA A 56 -9.71 14.61 -16.92
CA ALA A 56 -10.32 13.38 -17.39
C ALA A 56 -9.65 12.11 -16.80
N GLU A 57 -8.63 12.28 -15.95
CA GLU A 57 -7.94 11.15 -15.32
C GLU A 57 -8.89 10.42 -14.37
N LYS A 58 -8.73 9.10 -14.33
CA LYS A 58 -9.50 8.21 -13.48
C LYS A 58 -8.59 7.22 -12.79
N LEU A 59 -9.00 6.81 -11.61
CA LEU A 59 -8.46 5.69 -10.88
C LEU A 59 -9.25 4.45 -11.24
N HIS A 60 -8.55 3.38 -11.57
CA HIS A 60 -9.12 2.04 -11.56
C HIS A 60 -8.97 1.48 -10.14
N PHE A 61 -10.08 1.07 -9.55
CA PHE A 61 -10.13 0.32 -8.30
C PHE A 61 -10.79 -1.04 -8.54
N SER A 62 -10.18 -2.11 -8.08
CA SER A 62 -10.74 -3.45 -8.21
C SER A 62 -10.35 -4.37 -7.06
N PHE A 63 -11.12 -5.42 -6.86
CA PHE A 63 -10.81 -6.50 -5.93
C PHE A 63 -11.59 -7.76 -6.27
N ASP A 64 -11.14 -8.90 -5.76
CA ASP A 64 -11.85 -10.17 -5.87
C ASP A 64 -12.47 -10.57 -4.54
N ASP A 65 -13.69 -11.10 -4.57
CA ASP A 65 -14.30 -11.80 -3.44
C ASP A 65 -14.27 -13.32 -3.68
N LEU A 66 -13.48 -14.03 -2.88
CA LEU A 66 -13.24 -15.48 -3.00
C LEU A 66 -14.41 -16.37 -2.52
N GLU A 67 -15.48 -15.80 -1.96
CA GLU A 67 -16.70 -16.58 -1.70
C GLU A 67 -17.49 -16.86 -2.99
N GLY A 68 -17.23 -16.09 -4.05
CA GLY A 68 -18.03 -16.12 -5.27
C GLY A 68 -19.44 -15.57 -5.06
N GLY A 69 -20.28 -15.67 -6.10
CA GLY A 69 -21.63 -15.08 -6.08
C GLY A 69 -21.62 -13.55 -6.05
N SER A 70 -22.80 -12.93 -6.03
CA SER A 70 -22.93 -11.47 -6.00
C SER A 70 -23.23 -10.99 -4.58
N LYS A 71 -22.52 -9.94 -4.14
CA LYS A 71 -22.76 -9.22 -2.90
C LYS A 71 -23.01 -7.75 -3.18
N ASN A 72 -23.69 -7.09 -2.24
CA ASN A 72 -23.99 -5.67 -2.33
C ASN A 72 -22.87 -4.84 -1.70
N TYR A 73 -21.83 -4.57 -2.47
CA TYR A 73 -20.78 -3.63 -2.07
C TYR A 73 -21.20 -2.19 -2.32
N TRP A 74 -21.01 -1.36 -1.30
CA TRP A 74 -21.20 0.08 -1.32
C TRP A 74 -19.87 0.78 -1.12
N TYR A 75 -19.76 2.00 -1.62
CA TYR A 75 -18.56 2.81 -1.48
C TYR A 75 -18.87 4.28 -1.18
N THR A 76 -17.95 4.91 -0.44
CA THR A 76 -17.88 6.36 -0.22
C THR A 76 -16.41 6.79 -0.24
N ILE A 77 -16.14 8.08 -0.48
CA ILE A 77 -14.80 8.65 -0.34
C ILE A 77 -14.82 9.74 0.73
N VAL A 78 -13.80 9.78 1.59
CA VAL A 78 -13.71 10.74 2.70
C VAL A 78 -12.44 11.56 2.57
N HIS A 79 -12.57 12.90 2.60
CA HIS A 79 -11.43 13.81 2.53
C HIS A 79 -10.59 13.81 3.82
N HIS A 80 -9.27 13.68 3.67
CA HIS A 80 -8.27 13.61 4.73
C HIS A 80 -7.21 14.70 4.59
N SER A 81 -6.59 15.09 5.70
CA SER A 81 -5.36 15.87 5.72
C SER A 81 -4.15 15.04 5.28
N SER A 82 -3.02 15.70 5.09
CA SER A 82 -1.76 15.08 4.64
C SER A 82 -1.16 14.05 5.61
N ASP A 83 -1.58 14.07 6.87
CA ASP A 83 -1.26 13.06 7.90
C ASP A 83 -2.33 11.95 7.99
N TRP A 84 -3.23 11.87 7.00
CA TRP A 84 -4.29 10.88 6.92
C TRP A 84 -5.23 10.90 8.12
N GLN A 85 -5.54 12.09 8.65
CA GLN A 85 -6.67 12.29 9.55
C GLN A 85 -7.89 12.81 8.79
N PRO A 86 -9.13 12.37 9.13
CA PRO A 86 -10.33 12.91 8.52
C PRO A 86 -10.37 14.43 8.71
N SER A 87 -10.62 15.16 7.62
CA SER A 87 -10.60 16.63 7.65
C SER A 87 -11.74 17.29 8.43
N GLY A 88 -12.76 16.51 8.84
CA GLY A 88 -13.96 17.03 9.50
C GLY A 88 -14.88 17.86 8.59
N LEU A 89 -14.61 17.88 7.28
CA LEU A 89 -15.51 18.46 6.30
C LEU A 89 -16.75 17.58 6.11
N SER A 90 -17.89 18.21 5.89
CA SER A 90 -19.11 17.54 5.45
C SER A 90 -18.99 17.15 3.96
N PRO A 91 -19.64 16.07 3.50
CA PRO A 91 -19.55 15.62 2.11
C PRO A 91 -19.78 16.70 1.06
N ILE A 92 -20.74 17.62 1.30
CA ILE A 92 -21.05 18.70 0.35
C ILE A 92 -19.93 19.75 0.20
N GLU A 93 -19.00 19.81 1.15
CA GLU A 93 -17.83 20.69 1.06
C GLU A 93 -16.76 20.11 0.11
N TYR A 94 -16.71 18.78 -0.08
CA TYR A 94 -15.63 18.12 -0.84
C TYR A 94 -16.09 17.19 -1.98
N LEU A 95 -17.40 16.97 -2.17
CA LEU A 95 -17.98 16.19 -3.27
C LEU A 95 -18.87 17.06 -4.16
N GLU A 96 -18.96 16.68 -5.43
CA GLU A 96 -19.81 17.37 -6.42
C GLU A 96 -21.27 16.92 -6.38
N SER A 97 -21.55 15.63 -6.12
CA SER A 97 -22.90 15.05 -6.18
C SER A 97 -23.21 14.17 -4.97
N PHE A 98 -23.22 12.84 -5.12
CA PHE A 98 -23.63 11.91 -4.08
C PHE A 98 -22.48 11.59 -3.11
N SER A 99 -22.84 11.19 -1.89
CA SER A 99 -21.88 10.82 -0.84
C SER A 99 -21.53 9.34 -0.82
N GLU A 100 -22.41 8.48 -1.33
CA GLU A 100 -22.22 7.04 -1.40
C GLU A 100 -22.99 6.46 -2.58
N ASP A 101 -22.55 5.29 -3.04
CA ASP A 101 -23.15 4.58 -4.16
C ASP A 101 -22.76 3.08 -4.11
N ARG A 102 -23.35 2.27 -4.99
CA ARG A 102 -23.10 0.82 -5.11
C ARG A 102 -22.05 0.52 -6.18
N ILE A 103 -21.22 -0.48 -5.91
CA ILE A 103 -20.36 -1.08 -6.94
C ILE A 103 -21.22 -2.07 -7.72
N VAL A 104 -21.50 -1.75 -8.99
CA VAL A 104 -22.38 -2.54 -9.86
C VAL A 104 -21.64 -3.29 -10.96
N ASP A 105 -20.40 -2.89 -11.26
CA ASP A 105 -19.55 -3.54 -12.26
C ASP A 105 -18.83 -4.73 -11.63
N TYR A 106 -19.23 -5.93 -12.03
CA TYR A 106 -18.61 -7.16 -11.56
C TYR A 106 -18.74 -8.31 -12.56
N ASP A 107 -17.79 -9.24 -12.52
CA ASP A 107 -17.72 -10.42 -13.37
C ASP A 107 -17.41 -11.67 -12.54
N TYR A 108 -18.00 -12.81 -12.91
CA TYR A 108 -17.73 -14.09 -12.24
C TYR A 108 -16.49 -14.76 -12.79
N SER A 109 -15.75 -15.45 -11.93
CA SER A 109 -14.61 -16.23 -12.38
C SER A 109 -15.02 -17.40 -13.27
N SER A 110 -14.24 -17.64 -14.32
CA SER A 110 -14.45 -18.74 -15.27
C SER A 110 -13.19 -19.58 -15.41
N ASN A 111 -13.34 -20.90 -15.58
CA ASN A 111 -12.23 -21.83 -15.76
C ASN A 111 -11.19 -21.87 -14.60
N THR A 112 -11.56 -21.38 -13.41
CA THR A 112 -10.74 -21.43 -12.19
C THR A 112 -11.22 -22.50 -11.21
N LEU A 113 -10.29 -23.09 -10.45
CA LEU A 113 -10.57 -23.92 -9.27
C LEU A 113 -11.09 -23.06 -8.12
N GLN A 114 -10.40 -21.95 -7.81
CA GLN A 114 -10.92 -20.98 -6.85
C GLN A 114 -12.00 -20.14 -7.50
N LYS A 115 -13.25 -20.28 -7.04
CA LYS A 115 -14.33 -19.38 -7.46
C LYS A 115 -14.17 -18.00 -6.83
N TYR A 116 -14.41 -16.97 -7.61
CA TYR A 116 -14.46 -15.60 -7.10
C TYR A 116 -15.39 -14.74 -7.97
N THR A 117 -15.69 -13.56 -7.46
CA THR A 117 -16.35 -12.49 -8.22
C THR A 117 -15.42 -11.30 -8.22
N HIS A 118 -15.07 -10.82 -9.41
CA HIS A 118 -14.23 -9.65 -9.62
C HIS A 118 -15.12 -8.41 -9.60
N TYR A 119 -14.83 -7.44 -8.73
CA TYR A 119 -15.53 -6.16 -8.68
C TYR A 119 -14.59 -5.05 -9.15
N SER A 120 -15.14 -4.08 -9.88
CA SER A 120 -14.37 -2.93 -10.35
C SER A 120 -15.15 -1.62 -10.18
N LEU A 121 -14.41 -0.52 -10.09
CA LEU A 121 -14.92 0.82 -9.91
C LEU A 121 -13.92 1.82 -10.50
N SER A 122 -14.40 2.72 -11.35
CA SER A 122 -13.62 3.90 -11.78
C SER A 122 -13.99 5.13 -10.95
N LEU A 123 -12.99 5.89 -10.50
CA LEU A 123 -13.16 7.14 -9.74
C LEU A 123 -12.33 8.28 -10.34
N PRO A 124 -12.85 9.51 -10.49
CA PRO A 124 -14.22 9.90 -10.24
C PRO A 124 -15.19 9.29 -11.27
N ASN A 125 -16.47 9.23 -10.90
CA ASN A 125 -17.55 8.83 -11.79
C ASN A 125 -18.73 9.82 -11.67
N GLN A 126 -19.84 9.51 -12.36
CA GLN A 126 -21.02 10.38 -12.39
C GLN A 126 -21.69 10.56 -11.02
N GLN A 127 -21.51 9.60 -10.11
CA GLN A 127 -22.14 9.62 -8.79
C GLN A 127 -21.24 10.31 -7.76
N ILE A 128 -19.96 9.92 -7.70
CA ILE A 128 -19.01 10.41 -6.72
C ILE A 128 -17.79 11.01 -7.41
N SER A 129 -17.60 12.32 -7.22
CA SER A 129 -16.51 13.10 -7.79
C SER A 129 -15.94 14.09 -6.76
N PRO A 130 -14.61 14.13 -6.53
CA PRO A 130 -13.95 15.12 -5.69
C PRO A 130 -14.10 16.54 -6.22
N LYS A 131 -14.49 17.46 -5.33
CA LYS A 131 -14.62 18.90 -5.61
C LYS A 131 -13.35 19.69 -5.29
N ILE A 132 -12.52 19.16 -4.39
CA ILE A 132 -11.30 19.81 -3.88
C ILE A 132 -10.11 18.85 -3.96
N SER A 133 -8.90 19.41 -3.97
CA SER A 133 -7.66 18.63 -3.88
C SER A 133 -7.36 18.24 -2.44
N GLY A 134 -6.68 17.11 -2.27
CA GLY A 134 -6.24 16.61 -0.98
C GLY A 134 -6.11 15.09 -0.99
N ASN A 135 -6.06 14.53 0.21
CA ASN A 135 -6.06 13.08 0.39
C ASN A 135 -7.49 12.57 0.50
N TYR A 136 -7.74 11.40 -0.06
CA TYR A 136 -9.04 10.76 0.02
C TYR A 136 -8.88 9.30 0.43
N LEU A 137 -9.79 8.85 1.29
CA LEU A 137 -9.91 7.45 1.67
C LEU A 137 -11.19 6.91 1.06
N LEU A 138 -11.05 6.02 0.08
CA LEU A 138 -12.13 5.17 -0.41
C LEU A 138 -12.45 4.12 0.67
N LYS A 139 -13.72 4.04 1.04
CA LYS A 139 -14.25 3.05 1.98
C LYS A 139 -15.24 2.17 1.23
N VAL A 140 -15.00 0.87 1.24
CA VAL A 140 -15.92 -0.14 0.71
C VAL A 140 -16.53 -0.92 1.87
N TYR A 141 -17.84 -1.13 1.84
CA TYR A 141 -18.62 -1.77 2.91
C TYR A 141 -19.80 -2.57 2.35
N LEU A 142 -20.35 -3.48 3.15
CA LEU A 142 -21.48 -4.32 2.75
C LEU A 142 -22.83 -3.70 3.09
N ASP A 143 -23.81 -3.91 2.21
CA ASP A 143 -25.24 -3.66 2.44
C ASP A 143 -25.60 -2.22 2.85
N GLY A 144 -24.76 -1.24 2.51
CA GLY A 144 -24.97 0.16 2.91
C GLY A 144 -24.68 0.44 4.39
N ASP A 145 -24.08 -0.51 5.11
CA ASP A 145 -23.74 -0.36 6.53
C ASP A 145 -22.23 -0.14 6.73
N LEU A 146 -21.84 1.09 7.09
CA LEU A 146 -20.44 1.46 7.38
C LEU A 146 -19.82 0.66 8.53
N ASN A 147 -20.62 -0.04 9.34
CA ASN A 147 -20.12 -0.95 10.39
C ASN A 147 -19.72 -2.33 9.85
N LYS A 148 -19.91 -2.59 8.55
CA LYS A 148 -19.46 -3.80 7.85
C LYS A 148 -18.32 -3.45 6.87
N PRO A 149 -17.15 -3.01 7.36
CA PRO A 149 -16.06 -2.60 6.50
C PRO A 149 -15.52 -3.78 5.67
N VAL A 150 -15.06 -3.47 4.46
CA VAL A 150 -14.51 -4.44 3.50
C VAL A 150 -13.09 -4.02 3.12
N ILE A 151 -12.92 -2.80 2.61
CA ILE A 151 -11.63 -2.22 2.21
C ILE A 151 -11.58 -0.74 2.59
N SER A 152 -10.43 -0.28 3.08
CA SER A 152 -10.03 1.13 3.03
C SER A 152 -8.87 1.28 2.05
N GLN A 153 -8.96 2.26 1.16
CA GLN A 153 -7.96 2.51 0.12
C GLN A 153 -7.67 4.01 0.01
N ARG A 154 -6.41 4.38 0.19
CA ARG A 154 -5.88 5.73 0.04
C ARG A 154 -5.73 6.09 -1.44
N PHE A 155 -6.11 7.31 -1.78
CA PHE A 155 -5.78 7.94 -3.06
C PHE A 155 -5.65 9.46 -2.92
N TYR A 156 -5.15 10.10 -3.97
CA TYR A 156 -4.74 11.50 -3.95
C TYR A 156 -5.40 12.27 -5.09
N VAL A 157 -5.83 13.50 -4.81
CA VAL A 157 -6.37 14.42 -5.81
C VAL A 157 -5.53 15.69 -5.77
N THR A 158 -4.78 15.99 -6.83
CA THR A 158 -3.85 17.13 -6.89
C THR A 158 -4.40 18.27 -7.73
N ASP A 159 -4.18 19.52 -7.30
CA ASP A 159 -4.53 20.74 -8.05
C ASP A 159 -3.38 21.27 -8.93
N ASN A 160 -2.18 20.65 -8.84
CA ASN A 160 -0.98 20.96 -9.66
C ASN A 160 -0.74 22.46 -9.94
N ARG A 161 -0.80 23.29 -8.89
CA ARG A 161 -0.60 24.75 -8.97
C ARG A 161 0.86 25.17 -9.02
N LEU A 162 1.78 24.27 -8.69
CA LEU A 162 3.21 24.51 -8.70
C LEU A 162 3.97 23.36 -9.36
N ASN A 163 5.21 23.64 -9.76
CA ASN A 163 6.10 22.64 -10.33
C ASN A 163 7.04 22.10 -9.26
N VAL A 164 7.19 20.78 -9.19
CA VAL A 164 8.06 20.10 -8.23
C VAL A 164 9.26 19.52 -8.97
N GLY A 165 10.42 20.16 -8.79
CA GLY A 165 11.71 19.63 -9.24
C GLY A 165 12.28 18.66 -8.22
N MET A 166 12.78 17.52 -8.70
CA MET A 166 13.35 16.45 -7.89
C MET A 166 14.75 16.10 -8.42
N GLU A 167 15.68 15.83 -7.50
CA GLU A 167 17.04 15.40 -7.83
C GLU A 167 17.48 14.29 -6.87
N VAL A 168 17.93 13.16 -7.43
CA VAL A 168 18.41 11.99 -6.67
C VAL A 168 19.94 12.02 -6.64
N LEU A 169 20.51 12.17 -5.44
CA LEU A 169 21.94 12.29 -5.20
C LEU A 169 22.46 11.21 -4.24
N PRO A 170 23.77 10.90 -4.22
CA PRO A 170 24.35 10.15 -3.12
C PRO A 170 24.15 10.89 -1.79
N SER A 171 24.09 10.16 -0.67
CA SER A 171 24.06 10.81 0.64
C SER A 171 25.29 11.71 0.86
N MET A 172 25.03 12.89 1.43
CA MET A 172 26.09 13.81 1.87
C MET A 172 26.80 13.29 3.13
N GLN A 173 26.21 12.33 3.85
CA GLN A 173 26.82 11.67 4.99
C GLN A 173 27.82 10.63 4.49
N VAL A 174 29.10 10.80 4.81
CA VAL A 174 30.20 9.94 4.30
C VAL A 174 29.93 8.44 4.51
N PRO A 175 29.45 7.97 5.68
CA PRO A 175 29.19 6.54 5.90
C PRO A 175 28.06 5.96 5.02
N LEU A 176 27.14 6.81 4.55
CA LEU A 176 25.92 6.40 3.83
C LEU A 176 26.01 6.65 2.32
N ARG A 177 27.11 7.21 1.84
CA ARG A 177 27.25 7.69 0.46
C ARG A 177 27.00 6.62 -0.60
N SER A 178 27.41 5.38 -0.34
CA SER A 178 27.22 4.24 -1.25
C SER A 178 25.97 3.43 -0.99
N THR A 179 25.24 3.71 0.10
CA THR A 179 24.09 2.90 0.54
C THR A 179 22.78 3.67 0.45
N ASN A 180 22.81 5.00 0.44
CA ASN A 180 21.62 5.83 0.53
C ASN A 180 21.45 6.72 -0.70
N GLN A 181 20.19 7.05 -0.96
CA GLN A 181 19.74 8.00 -1.96
C GLN A 181 19.12 9.22 -1.28
N LYS A 182 19.73 10.38 -1.50
CA LYS A 182 19.27 11.69 -1.03
C LYS A 182 18.37 12.32 -2.07
N ILE A 183 17.20 12.77 -1.63
CA ILE A 183 16.24 13.47 -2.50
C ILE A 183 16.23 14.96 -2.19
N ASN A 184 16.65 15.75 -3.16
CA ASN A 184 16.51 17.20 -3.13
C ASN A 184 15.22 17.60 -3.83
N VAL A 185 14.42 18.44 -3.16
CA VAL A 185 13.14 18.93 -3.72
C VAL A 185 13.20 20.45 -3.87
N SER A 186 12.75 20.95 -5.02
CA SER A 186 12.61 22.38 -5.30
C SER A 186 11.20 22.67 -5.79
N LEU A 187 10.49 23.56 -5.11
CA LEU A 187 9.14 23.97 -5.50
C LEU A 187 9.24 25.29 -6.27
N PHE A 188 8.81 25.30 -7.52
CA PHE A 188 8.83 26.49 -8.38
C PHE A 188 7.43 27.04 -8.60
N ASN A 189 7.32 28.32 -8.92
CA ASN A 189 6.04 29.01 -9.16
C ASN A 189 5.12 29.00 -7.93
N THR A 190 5.70 29.11 -6.73
CA THR A 190 4.96 28.99 -5.46
C THR A 190 3.92 30.09 -5.23
N GLY A 191 3.90 31.15 -6.03
CA GLY A 191 3.05 32.31 -5.82
C GLY A 191 3.38 33.01 -4.48
N ASN A 192 2.39 33.71 -3.92
CA ASN A 192 2.55 34.47 -2.69
C ASN A 192 2.18 33.62 -1.46
N ILE A 193 3.08 32.72 -1.04
CA ILE A 193 2.96 31.99 0.23
C ILE A 193 3.70 32.81 1.29
N GLN A 194 2.97 33.45 2.20
CA GLN A 194 3.56 34.35 3.19
C GLN A 194 4.42 33.63 4.24
N ASN A 195 3.98 32.47 4.73
CA ASN A 195 4.71 31.70 5.73
C ASN A 195 4.93 30.24 5.29
N PRO A 196 5.85 29.99 4.34
CA PRO A 196 6.09 28.64 3.82
C PRO A 196 6.43 27.61 4.89
N ALA A 197 7.15 28.00 5.94
CA ALA A 197 7.57 27.09 7.01
C ALA A 197 6.42 26.61 7.90
N ALA A 198 5.32 27.35 7.97
CA ALA A 198 4.11 26.97 8.70
C ALA A 198 3.06 26.32 7.79
N ASP A 199 2.96 26.82 6.56
CA ASP A 199 1.81 26.54 5.70
C ASP A 199 2.08 25.44 4.67
N VAL A 200 3.35 25.14 4.34
CA VAL A 200 3.73 24.15 3.32
C VAL A 200 4.32 22.90 3.95
N LYS A 201 3.86 21.73 3.50
CA LYS A 201 4.37 20.42 3.91
C LYS A 201 4.74 19.61 2.68
N VAL A 202 5.97 19.12 2.65
CA VAL A 202 6.47 18.24 1.59
C VAL A 202 6.57 16.83 2.15
N VAL A 203 5.94 15.86 1.50
CA VAL A 203 6.05 14.44 1.82
C VAL A 203 6.79 13.75 0.68
N VAL A 204 7.90 13.09 0.98
CA VAL A 204 8.70 12.30 0.04
C VAL A 204 8.53 10.83 0.38
N MET A 205 8.14 10.00 -0.58
CA MET A 205 7.89 8.58 -0.39
C MET A 205 8.69 7.76 -1.40
N GLN A 206 9.38 6.73 -0.93
CA GLN A 206 10.14 5.78 -1.75
C GLN A 206 9.25 4.59 -2.12
N ASN A 207 9.23 4.21 -3.40
CA ASN A 207 8.57 3.02 -3.96
C ASN A 207 7.11 2.84 -3.51
N GLN A 208 6.40 3.95 -3.29
CA GLN A 208 5.01 3.92 -2.84
C GLN A 208 4.81 3.24 -1.47
N ILE A 209 5.87 3.10 -0.68
CA ILE A 209 5.86 2.45 0.64
C ILE A 209 5.44 3.48 1.71
N PRO A 210 4.23 3.36 2.29
CA PRO A 210 3.69 4.43 3.15
C PRO A 210 4.51 4.69 4.42
N TYR A 211 5.05 3.64 5.06
CA TYR A 211 5.85 3.80 6.27
C TYR A 211 7.27 4.32 6.00
N ALA A 212 7.72 4.32 4.74
CA ALA A 212 8.98 4.94 4.34
C ALA A 212 8.82 6.45 4.08
N ALA A 213 7.60 7.00 4.08
CA ALA A 213 7.38 8.40 3.75
C ALA A 213 7.96 9.35 4.81
N VAL A 214 8.74 10.33 4.36
CA VAL A 214 9.34 11.38 5.19
C VAL A 214 8.64 12.70 4.94
N THR A 215 8.23 13.37 6.02
CA THR A 215 7.58 14.68 5.97
C THR A 215 8.54 15.78 6.38
N THR A 216 8.74 16.78 5.51
CA THR A 216 9.53 17.99 5.78
C THR A 216 8.65 19.23 5.72
N LYS A 217 8.65 20.04 6.79
CA LYS A 217 7.83 21.27 6.90
C LYS A 217 8.62 22.55 6.66
N LYS A 218 9.94 22.52 6.90
CA LYS A 218 10.77 23.71 6.82
C LYS A 218 11.62 23.67 5.54
N PRO A 219 11.48 24.64 4.63
CA PRO A 219 12.42 24.77 3.52
C PRO A 219 13.81 25.13 4.06
N SER A 220 14.85 24.60 3.43
CA SER A 220 16.25 24.96 3.72
C SER A 220 16.63 26.33 3.14
N ALA A 221 15.94 26.78 2.10
CA ALA A 221 16.06 28.14 1.56
C ALA A 221 14.74 28.63 0.96
N ILE A 222 14.46 29.92 1.12
CA ILE A 222 13.31 30.62 0.55
C ILE A 222 13.85 31.70 -0.38
N LYS A 223 13.50 31.63 -1.66
CA LYS A 223 13.86 32.62 -2.69
C LYS A 223 12.60 33.13 -3.40
N PRO A 224 12.66 34.25 -4.12
CA PRO A 224 11.55 34.69 -4.95
C PRO A 224 11.13 33.59 -5.95
N GLY A 225 9.92 33.04 -5.76
CA GLY A 225 9.34 32.00 -6.64
C GLY A 225 9.89 30.58 -6.46
N GLU A 226 10.79 30.34 -5.51
CA GLU A 226 11.39 29.02 -5.25
C GLU A 226 11.45 28.72 -3.73
N LEU A 227 10.96 27.53 -3.35
CA LEU A 227 11.20 26.94 -2.02
C LEU A 227 12.08 25.70 -2.18
N ALA A 228 13.25 25.69 -1.55
CA ALA A 228 14.19 24.58 -1.62
C ALA A 228 14.14 23.73 -0.34
N TYR A 229 14.09 22.41 -0.50
CA TYR A 229 14.16 21.40 0.56
C TYR A 229 15.38 20.50 0.27
N LYS A 230 16.56 21.04 0.60
CA LYS A 230 17.88 20.46 0.27
C LYS A 230 18.76 20.29 1.51
N ASP A 231 18.16 20.26 2.71
CA ASP A 231 18.89 20.02 3.94
C ASP A 231 19.60 18.65 3.90
N PRO A 232 20.90 18.55 4.27
CA PRO A 232 21.67 17.32 4.11
C PRO A 232 21.18 16.11 4.90
N PHE A 233 20.43 16.33 5.98
CA PHE A 233 20.00 15.29 6.92
C PHE A 233 18.53 14.89 6.74
N THR A 234 17.81 15.55 5.83
CA THR A 234 16.40 15.24 5.53
C THR A 234 16.27 14.53 4.18
N ASN A 235 15.21 13.73 4.00
CA ASN A 235 14.95 13.00 2.74
C ASN A 235 16.17 12.17 2.26
N ASP A 236 16.89 11.54 3.19
CA ASP A 236 18.03 10.66 2.94
C ASP A 236 17.60 9.22 3.22
N PHE A 237 17.35 8.45 2.17
CA PHE A 237 16.70 7.14 2.26
C PHE A 237 17.75 6.05 2.10
N ALA A 238 17.61 4.96 2.87
CA ALA A 238 18.28 3.72 2.51
C ALA A 238 17.83 3.33 1.09
N ALA A 239 18.79 3.17 0.17
CA ALA A 239 18.47 2.86 -1.21
C ALA A 239 17.92 1.44 -1.39
N GLY A 240 18.15 0.54 -0.44
CA GLY A 240 17.70 -0.84 -0.55
C GLY A 240 18.36 -1.55 -1.74
N ASN A 241 17.70 -2.57 -2.24
CA ASN A 241 18.09 -3.31 -3.43
C ASN A 241 16.86 -3.55 -4.30
N GLU A 242 17.08 -3.99 -5.52
CA GLU A 242 15.99 -4.40 -6.42
C GLU A 242 15.14 -5.47 -5.73
N PHE A 243 13.82 -5.38 -5.91
CA PHE A 243 12.89 -6.35 -5.34
C PHE A 243 13.14 -7.75 -5.91
N ARG A 244 12.90 -8.76 -5.07
CA ARG A 244 12.84 -10.15 -5.50
C ARG A 244 11.57 -10.34 -6.32
N LYS A 245 11.59 -11.28 -7.26
CA LYS A 245 10.49 -11.50 -8.19
C LYS A 245 10.21 -12.97 -8.40
N PHE A 246 8.93 -13.34 -8.44
CA PHE A 246 8.50 -14.66 -8.91
C PHE A 246 7.39 -14.54 -9.97
N ASP A 247 7.27 -15.56 -10.81
CA ASP A 247 6.33 -15.60 -11.93
C ASP A 247 5.46 -16.86 -11.86
N ILE A 248 4.17 -16.66 -11.62
CA ILE A 248 3.13 -17.69 -11.62
C ILE A 248 2.02 -17.36 -12.63
N ARG A 249 2.37 -16.70 -13.75
CA ARG A 249 1.42 -16.42 -14.83
C ARG A 249 0.86 -17.70 -15.45
N SER A 250 1.60 -18.80 -15.39
CA SER A 250 1.10 -20.14 -15.65
C SER A 250 1.17 -20.98 -14.37
N LEU A 251 0.12 -21.76 -14.10
CA LEU A 251 0.15 -22.81 -13.08
C LEU A 251 0.51 -24.17 -13.67
N ARG A 252 0.76 -24.25 -14.97
CA ARG A 252 1.15 -25.47 -15.68
C ARG A 252 2.65 -25.54 -15.94
N VAL A 253 3.30 -24.37 -16.04
CA VAL A 253 4.73 -24.23 -16.31
C VAL A 253 5.38 -23.46 -15.18
N LYS A 254 6.51 -23.97 -14.67
CA LYS A 254 7.29 -23.29 -13.62
C LYS A 254 7.95 -22.04 -14.18
N GLY A 255 7.50 -20.87 -13.74
CA GLY A 255 8.11 -19.57 -14.05
C GLY A 255 9.36 -19.29 -13.22
N ALA A 256 9.86 -18.06 -13.32
CA ALA A 256 11.00 -17.60 -12.52
C ALA A 256 10.74 -17.74 -11.01
N GLN A 257 11.75 -18.19 -10.26
CA GLN A 257 11.72 -18.43 -8.82
C GLN A 257 10.68 -19.47 -8.32
N VAL A 258 10.02 -20.20 -9.22
CA VAL A 258 9.10 -21.30 -8.85
C VAL A 258 9.85 -22.64 -8.79
N GLN A 259 9.91 -23.23 -7.59
CA GLN A 259 10.51 -24.54 -7.37
C GLN A 259 9.54 -25.66 -7.76
N ASP A 260 8.28 -25.57 -7.34
CA ASP A 260 7.29 -26.61 -7.57
C ASP A 260 5.88 -26.07 -7.76
N ILE A 261 5.09 -26.78 -8.57
CA ILE A 261 3.65 -26.53 -8.74
C ILE A 261 2.92 -27.85 -8.62
N GLN A 262 1.90 -27.89 -7.75
CA GLN A 262 1.05 -29.04 -7.52
C GLN A 262 -0.39 -28.64 -7.77
N LEU A 263 -1.02 -29.30 -8.74
CA LEU A 263 -2.41 -29.10 -9.11
C LEU A 263 -3.21 -30.32 -8.64
N ASP A 264 -4.07 -30.11 -7.66
CA ASP A 264 -5.00 -31.13 -7.14
C ASP A 264 -6.34 -30.45 -6.82
N SER A 265 -6.95 -30.71 -5.66
CA SER A 265 -8.15 -30.01 -5.19
C SER A 265 -7.91 -28.53 -4.91
N ILE A 266 -6.65 -28.13 -4.73
CA ILE A 266 -6.19 -26.75 -4.61
C ILE A 266 -4.87 -26.58 -5.38
N ASN A 267 -4.63 -25.40 -5.93
CA ASN A 267 -3.34 -25.07 -6.52
C ASN A 267 -2.33 -24.73 -5.42
N ARG A 268 -1.16 -25.36 -5.46
CA ARG A 268 -0.04 -25.04 -4.56
C ARG A 268 1.19 -24.71 -5.38
N VAL A 269 1.87 -23.65 -4.99
CA VAL A 269 3.13 -23.21 -5.58
C VAL A 269 4.15 -23.08 -4.47
N THR A 270 5.33 -23.67 -4.67
CA THR A 270 6.46 -23.51 -3.75
C THR A 270 7.54 -22.72 -4.46
N LEU A 271 7.97 -21.60 -3.87
CA LEU A 271 9.08 -20.80 -4.40
C LEU A 271 10.42 -21.38 -3.96
N PHE A 272 11.50 -21.10 -4.69
CA PHE A 272 12.84 -21.46 -4.22
C PHE A 272 13.16 -20.77 -2.88
N PRO A 273 13.97 -21.40 -2.00
CA PRO A 273 14.42 -20.76 -0.77
C PRO A 273 15.33 -19.58 -1.05
N ASP A 274 14.90 -18.40 -0.60
CA ASP A 274 15.68 -17.18 -0.60
C ASP A 274 16.77 -17.21 0.46
N LEU A 275 17.82 -16.44 0.20
CA LEU A 275 18.92 -16.18 1.11
C LEU A 275 19.07 -14.66 1.31
N PRO A 276 19.51 -14.19 2.49
CA PRO A 276 19.93 -12.81 2.67
C PRO A 276 20.94 -12.40 1.60
N THR A 277 20.74 -11.22 1.03
CA THR A 277 21.64 -10.67 0.03
C THR A 277 23.01 -10.42 0.65
N THR A 278 24.05 -10.96 0.03
CA THR A 278 25.44 -10.75 0.45
C THR A 278 26.26 -10.34 -0.77
N GLY A 279 27.26 -9.48 -0.55
CA GLY A 279 28.20 -9.09 -1.60
C GLY A 279 27.88 -7.76 -2.27
N ARG A 280 28.30 -7.62 -3.54
CA ARG A 280 28.22 -6.38 -4.32
C ARG A 280 26.88 -6.29 -5.04
N TYR A 281 26.43 -5.06 -5.32
CA TYR A 281 25.24 -4.79 -6.12
C TYR A 281 25.32 -5.49 -7.49
N VAL A 282 24.19 -6.08 -7.89
CA VAL A 282 23.97 -6.63 -9.22
C VAL A 282 22.64 -6.09 -9.71
N ARG A 283 22.68 -5.33 -10.79
CA ARG A 283 21.46 -4.74 -11.36
C ARG A 283 20.55 -5.84 -11.89
N THR A 284 19.31 -5.85 -11.43
CA THR A 284 18.21 -6.68 -11.93
C THR A 284 17.01 -5.81 -12.23
N PHE A 285 16.21 -6.19 -13.22
CA PHE A 285 14.99 -5.45 -13.52
C PHE A 285 13.86 -5.91 -12.60
N ASP A 286 13.25 -4.95 -11.92
CA ASP A 286 12.05 -5.11 -11.13
C ASP A 286 10.97 -4.10 -11.57
N GLU A 287 9.85 -4.11 -10.88
CA GLU A 287 8.76 -3.14 -10.99
C GLU A 287 8.54 -2.43 -9.65
N ASN A 288 9.62 -2.19 -8.89
CA ASN A 288 9.64 -1.45 -7.63
C ASN A 288 8.61 -1.95 -6.58
N GLY A 289 8.39 -3.26 -6.51
CA GLY A 289 7.48 -3.87 -5.53
C GLY A 289 6.04 -4.04 -6.01
N ASN A 290 5.75 -3.65 -7.26
CA ASN A 290 4.44 -3.85 -7.87
C ASN A 290 4.18 -5.34 -8.20
N PHE A 291 2.93 -5.63 -8.52
CA PHE A 291 2.52 -6.94 -9.04
C PHE A 291 1.56 -6.76 -10.20
N PHE A 292 1.50 -7.74 -11.09
CA PHE A 292 0.66 -7.69 -12.28
C PHE A 292 -0.10 -9.00 -12.41
N ILE A 293 -1.42 -8.93 -12.35
CA ILE A 293 -2.29 -10.07 -12.59
C ILE A 293 -2.25 -10.35 -14.08
N ARG A 294 -1.73 -11.51 -14.44
CA ARG A 294 -1.50 -11.92 -15.82
C ARG A 294 -1.73 -13.42 -15.92
N ASN A 295 -2.35 -13.84 -17.00
CA ASN A 295 -2.64 -15.24 -17.27
C ASN A 295 -2.00 -15.68 -18.59
N GLN A 296 -1.21 -16.76 -18.54
CA GLN A 296 -0.67 -17.42 -19.73
C GLN A 296 -1.44 -18.69 -20.12
N ASP A 297 -2.30 -19.19 -19.24
CA ASP A 297 -3.11 -20.39 -19.43
C ASP A 297 -4.53 -20.07 -19.97
N GLY A 298 -4.98 -18.82 -19.82
CA GLY A 298 -6.28 -18.30 -20.22
C GLY A 298 -6.20 -17.04 -21.10
N ARG A 299 -7.36 -16.46 -21.41
CA ARG A 299 -7.53 -15.27 -22.26
C ARG A 299 -7.77 -14.00 -21.45
N ASP A 300 -8.55 -14.10 -20.38
CA ASP A 300 -8.88 -12.97 -19.51
C ASP A 300 -8.16 -13.09 -18.17
N GLU A 301 -7.24 -12.16 -17.90
CA GLU A 301 -6.48 -12.16 -16.66
C GLU A 301 -7.30 -11.78 -15.42
N GLN A 302 -8.40 -11.05 -15.57
CA GLN A 302 -9.25 -10.63 -14.46
C GLN A 302 -10.18 -11.75 -14.00
N THR A 303 -10.70 -12.57 -14.91
CA THR A 303 -11.74 -13.58 -14.60
C THR A 303 -11.30 -15.02 -14.78
N GLU A 304 -10.23 -15.30 -15.54
CA GLU A 304 -9.71 -16.66 -15.76
C GLU A 304 -8.40 -16.94 -15.01
N SER A 305 -7.77 -15.95 -14.38
CA SER A 305 -6.61 -16.20 -13.50
C SER A 305 -7.05 -16.89 -12.22
N ASP A 306 -6.46 -18.05 -11.93
CA ASP A 306 -6.76 -18.83 -10.74
C ASP A 306 -5.92 -18.37 -9.54
N TYR A 307 -6.31 -18.81 -8.34
CA TYR A 307 -5.55 -18.60 -7.12
C TYR A 307 -4.73 -19.84 -6.77
N ALA A 308 -3.54 -19.61 -6.23
CA ALA A 308 -2.70 -20.63 -5.66
C ALA A 308 -2.24 -20.27 -4.25
N ASN A 309 -2.03 -21.30 -3.43
CA ASN A 309 -1.32 -21.18 -2.17
C ASN A 309 0.18 -21.15 -2.47
N VAL A 310 0.78 -19.96 -2.40
CA VAL A 310 2.19 -19.69 -2.69
C VAL A 310 2.99 -19.73 -1.40
N THR A 311 3.91 -20.68 -1.28
CA THR A 311 4.81 -20.83 -0.15
C THR A 311 6.13 -20.10 -0.41
N PHE A 312 6.33 -19.01 0.33
CA PHE A 312 7.60 -18.29 0.46
C PHE A 312 8.53 -19.05 1.40
N GLN A 313 9.82 -19.03 1.10
CA GLN A 313 10.84 -19.72 1.86
C GLN A 313 12.06 -18.81 2.02
N LEU A 314 12.52 -18.61 3.25
CA LEU A 314 13.71 -17.81 3.57
C LEU A 314 14.62 -18.61 4.50
N ASP A 315 15.85 -18.87 4.05
CA ASP A 315 16.90 -19.50 4.86
C ASP A 315 17.86 -18.42 5.35
N LEU A 316 17.74 -18.03 6.61
CA LEU A 316 18.57 -16.98 7.20
C LEU A 316 19.99 -17.46 7.53
N ARG A 317 20.24 -18.78 7.53
CA ARG A 317 21.48 -19.45 7.99
C ARG A 317 21.86 -19.18 9.45
N GLN A 318 21.37 -18.11 10.05
CA GLN A 318 21.55 -17.67 11.43
C GLN A 318 20.19 -17.24 12.00
N GLY A 319 20.02 -17.37 13.31
CA GLY A 319 18.76 -17.02 13.96
C GLY A 319 18.53 -15.51 14.07
N LEU A 320 17.25 -15.11 14.09
CA LEU A 320 16.86 -13.74 14.42
C LEU A 320 16.92 -13.54 15.93
N THR A 321 17.49 -12.42 16.37
CA THR A 321 17.41 -11.97 17.77
C THR A 321 16.47 -10.78 17.83
N ASN A 322 15.42 -10.85 18.66
CA ASN A 322 14.43 -9.79 18.88
C ASN A 322 13.74 -9.23 17.62
N ASN A 323 13.74 -9.97 16.51
CA ASN A 323 13.15 -9.53 15.25
C ASN A 323 12.12 -10.55 14.74
N ALA A 324 11.05 -10.05 14.14
CA ALA A 324 10.16 -10.82 13.27
C ALA A 324 10.45 -10.47 11.81
N VAL A 325 10.35 -11.47 10.93
CA VAL A 325 10.53 -11.29 9.49
C VAL A 325 9.20 -11.37 8.76
N TYR A 326 8.96 -10.44 7.85
CA TYR A 326 7.75 -10.33 7.05
C TYR A 326 8.11 -10.36 5.58
N VAL A 327 7.22 -10.94 4.77
CA VAL A 327 7.24 -10.73 3.32
C VAL A 327 6.32 -9.56 2.98
N VAL A 328 6.84 -8.62 2.21
CA VAL A 328 6.10 -7.42 1.83
C VAL A 328 6.25 -7.11 0.35
N GLY A 329 5.19 -6.52 -0.20
CA GLY A 329 5.13 -5.97 -1.54
C GLY A 329 3.83 -5.19 -1.70
N ARG A 330 3.57 -4.66 -2.88
CA ARG A 330 2.32 -3.94 -3.11
C ARG A 330 1.09 -4.84 -2.99
N PHE A 331 1.21 -6.12 -3.30
CA PHE A 331 0.12 -7.10 -3.21
C PHE A 331 -0.46 -7.25 -1.79
N ASN A 332 0.31 -6.88 -0.75
CA ASN A 332 -0.17 -6.84 0.64
C ASN A 332 -0.06 -5.44 1.27
N ASN A 333 0.01 -4.38 0.45
CA ASN A 333 0.15 -2.99 0.87
C ASN A 333 1.35 -2.73 1.81
N TYR A 334 2.39 -3.56 1.74
CA TYR A 334 3.53 -3.54 2.65
C TYR A 334 3.15 -3.64 4.15
N ILE A 335 2.01 -4.26 4.47
CA ILE A 335 1.50 -4.34 5.83
C ILE A 335 2.33 -5.34 6.66
N LEU A 336 2.76 -4.93 7.85
CA LEU A 336 3.48 -5.79 8.82
C LEU A 336 2.51 -6.40 9.84
N ALA A 337 1.64 -7.29 9.36
CA ALA A 337 0.64 -7.99 10.17
C ALA A 337 1.01 -9.47 10.37
N PRO A 338 0.50 -10.15 11.42
CA PRO A 338 0.79 -11.57 11.65
C PRO A 338 0.51 -12.49 10.46
N ALA A 339 -0.45 -12.14 9.60
CA ALA A 339 -0.76 -12.87 8.37
C ALA A 339 0.38 -12.87 7.33
N PHE A 340 1.32 -11.93 7.42
CA PHE A 340 2.45 -11.77 6.50
C PHE A 340 3.81 -12.09 7.14
N GLN A 341 3.79 -12.57 8.39
CA GLN A 341 5.00 -12.95 9.13
C GLN A 341 5.42 -14.36 8.74
N LEU A 342 6.70 -14.56 8.39
CA LEU A 342 7.22 -15.91 8.20
C LEU A 342 7.52 -16.56 9.55
N GLN A 343 7.35 -17.88 9.60
CA GLN A 343 7.56 -18.68 10.81
C GLN A 343 8.65 -19.73 10.56
N ASP A 344 9.59 -19.86 11.48
CA ASP A 344 10.47 -21.03 11.53
C ASP A 344 9.76 -22.14 12.32
N ARG A 345 9.20 -23.11 11.59
CA ARG A 345 8.54 -24.28 12.19
C ARG A 345 9.50 -25.43 12.46
N SER A 346 10.71 -25.37 11.89
CA SER A 346 11.68 -26.47 11.93
C SER A 346 12.77 -26.28 13.00
N GLY A 347 12.91 -25.06 13.52
CA GLY A 347 13.98 -24.67 14.45
C GLY A 347 15.36 -24.58 13.79
N ASN A 348 15.41 -24.56 12.45
CA ASN A 348 16.65 -24.60 11.67
C ASN A 348 16.91 -23.28 10.91
N ASN A 349 16.31 -22.17 11.36
CA ASN A 349 16.39 -20.85 10.73
C ASN A 349 15.83 -20.81 9.30
N LYS A 350 14.90 -21.73 9.01
CA LYS A 350 14.18 -21.82 7.73
C LYS A 350 12.75 -21.35 7.94
N TYR A 351 12.50 -20.14 7.48
CA TYR A 351 11.25 -19.44 7.67
C TYR A 351 10.35 -19.68 6.47
N GLN A 352 9.08 -19.94 6.73
CA GLN A 352 8.08 -20.15 5.69
C GLN A 352 6.80 -19.38 5.97
N LEU A 353 6.13 -19.00 4.89
CA LEU A 353 4.79 -18.44 4.91
C LEU A 353 4.06 -18.87 3.63
N THR A 354 2.78 -19.21 3.76
CA THR A 354 1.94 -19.49 2.60
C THR A 354 0.88 -18.40 2.47
N LEU A 355 0.83 -17.75 1.32
CA LEU A 355 -0.16 -16.74 0.97
C LEU A 355 -1.00 -17.21 -0.20
N LYS A 356 -2.28 -16.83 -0.21
CA LYS A 356 -3.16 -17.13 -1.34
C LYS A 356 -3.08 -15.98 -2.34
N LEU A 357 -2.48 -16.23 -3.50
CA LEU A 357 -2.20 -15.22 -4.52
C LEU A 357 -2.78 -15.66 -5.87
N LYS A 358 -3.24 -14.68 -6.66
CA LYS A 358 -3.79 -14.89 -8.01
C LYS A 358 -2.65 -15.05 -9.01
N GLN A 359 -2.84 -15.74 -10.13
CA GLN A 359 -1.83 -15.84 -11.18
C GLN A 359 -1.32 -14.45 -11.60
N GLY A 360 0.00 -14.35 -11.81
CA GLY A 360 0.64 -13.08 -12.09
C GLY A 360 2.13 -13.09 -11.85
N VAL A 361 2.71 -11.89 -11.90
CA VAL A 361 4.10 -11.61 -11.56
C VAL A 361 4.13 -10.71 -10.34
N TYR A 362 4.98 -11.03 -9.38
CA TYR A 362 4.99 -10.36 -8.10
C TYR A 362 6.40 -9.99 -7.71
N ASP A 363 6.59 -8.72 -7.39
CA ASP A 363 7.75 -8.26 -6.66
C ASP A 363 7.49 -8.32 -5.15
N TYR A 364 8.53 -8.67 -4.41
CA TYR A 364 8.49 -8.78 -2.97
C TYR A 364 9.87 -8.55 -2.36
N LYS A 365 9.90 -8.30 -1.07
CA LYS A 365 11.12 -8.30 -0.26
C LYS A 365 10.83 -8.77 1.15
N TYR A 366 11.88 -9.09 1.89
CA TYR A 366 11.82 -9.39 3.30
C TYR A 366 12.22 -8.18 4.14
N VAL A 367 11.44 -7.92 5.18
CA VAL A 367 11.72 -6.84 6.13
C VAL A 367 11.73 -7.38 7.55
N LEU A 368 12.63 -6.84 8.36
CA LEU A 368 12.69 -7.13 9.78
C LEU A 368 11.92 -6.07 10.56
N LYS A 369 11.19 -6.52 11.57
CA LYS A 369 10.56 -5.65 12.56
C LYS A 369 11.08 -6.01 13.93
N ASP A 370 11.71 -5.04 14.59
CA ASP A 370 12.18 -5.20 15.95
C ASP A 370 10.97 -5.30 16.90
N LEU A 371 10.94 -6.36 17.70
CA LEU A 371 9.80 -6.70 18.55
C LEU A 371 9.67 -5.78 19.78
N GLN A 372 10.70 -5.01 20.12
CA GLN A 372 10.70 -4.11 21.28
C GLN A 372 10.35 -2.67 20.89
N SER A 373 11.09 -2.12 19.93
CA SER A 373 10.96 -0.74 19.44
C SER A 373 9.90 -0.61 18.33
N GLY A 374 9.56 -1.70 17.64
CA GLY A 374 8.70 -1.65 16.46
C GLY A 374 9.39 -1.08 15.21
N ALA A 375 10.69 -0.76 15.27
CA ALA A 375 11.45 -0.25 14.15
C ALA A 375 11.47 -1.27 13.00
N VAL A 376 11.38 -0.75 11.77
CA VAL A 376 11.38 -1.54 10.54
C VAL A 376 12.74 -1.39 9.88
N ASP A 377 13.36 -2.51 9.52
CA ASP A 377 14.63 -2.58 8.81
C ASP A 377 14.43 -3.34 7.49
N GLU A 378 14.67 -2.64 6.39
CA GLU A 378 14.56 -3.17 5.04
C GLU A 378 15.91 -3.58 4.45
N THR A 379 17.01 -3.32 5.15
CA THR A 379 18.37 -3.36 4.61
C THR A 379 19.17 -4.57 5.07
N THR A 380 18.94 -5.09 6.28
CA THR A 380 19.71 -6.23 6.80
C THR A 380 19.58 -7.47 5.92
N LEU A 381 18.40 -7.74 5.36
CA LEU A 381 18.17 -8.91 4.52
C LEU A 381 18.40 -8.65 3.03
N GLU A 382 18.14 -7.43 2.56
CA GLU A 382 18.16 -7.12 1.12
C GLU A 382 19.41 -6.36 0.67
N GLY A 383 20.13 -5.72 1.58
CA GLY A 383 21.22 -4.79 1.30
C GLY A 383 20.72 -3.37 1.05
N SER A 384 21.67 -2.45 0.82
CA SER A 384 21.36 -1.07 0.47
C SER A 384 22.47 -0.52 -0.43
N PHE A 385 22.12 -0.19 -1.68
CA PHE A 385 23.06 0.22 -2.71
C PHE A 385 22.55 1.47 -3.43
N PHE A 386 23.38 2.51 -3.50
CA PHE A 386 23.01 3.77 -4.14
C PHE A 386 22.58 3.60 -5.61
N GLU A 387 23.06 2.57 -6.28
CA GLU A 387 22.75 2.25 -7.66
C GLU A 387 21.32 1.74 -7.90
N THR A 388 20.63 1.24 -6.86
CA THR A 388 19.29 0.64 -6.96
C THR A 388 18.26 1.56 -7.64
N ASP A 389 17.49 1.02 -8.59
CA ASP A 389 16.54 1.77 -9.41
C ASP A 389 15.20 2.05 -8.68
N ASN A 390 15.24 2.94 -7.69
CA ASN A 390 14.04 3.35 -6.95
C ASN A 390 13.21 4.42 -7.66
N SER A 391 11.90 4.43 -7.35
CA SER A 391 10.99 5.55 -7.61
C SER A 391 10.72 6.38 -6.36
N TYR A 392 10.64 7.70 -6.51
CA TYR A 392 10.32 8.63 -5.44
C TYR A 392 9.12 9.48 -5.82
N GLN A 393 8.12 9.55 -4.93
CA GLN A 393 6.95 10.39 -5.06
C GLN A 393 7.06 11.58 -4.10
N VAL A 394 6.79 12.78 -4.59
CA VAL A 394 6.74 14.00 -3.79
C VAL A 394 5.33 14.57 -3.82
N PHE A 395 4.77 14.79 -2.64
CA PHE A 395 3.48 15.44 -2.43
C PHE A 395 3.70 16.77 -1.71
N VAL A 396 3.07 17.82 -2.22
CA VAL A 396 3.19 19.17 -1.67
C VAL A 396 1.84 19.64 -1.20
N TYR A 397 1.69 19.76 0.10
CA TYR A 397 0.46 20.24 0.72
C TYR A 397 0.62 21.69 1.14
N TYR A 398 -0.46 22.45 0.99
CA TYR A 398 -0.54 23.82 1.46
C TYR A 398 -1.80 24.03 2.28
N LYS A 399 -1.63 24.58 3.47
CA LYS A 399 -2.72 25.03 4.32
C LYS A 399 -2.79 26.54 4.29
N LYS A 400 -3.75 27.09 3.53
CA LYS A 400 -4.01 28.53 3.53
C LYS A 400 -4.29 29.02 4.97
N PRO A 401 -3.79 30.20 5.37
CA PRO A 401 -4.14 30.79 6.65
C PRO A 401 -5.67 30.88 6.83
N GLY A 402 -6.17 30.36 7.96
CA GLY A 402 -7.60 30.30 8.26
C GLY A 402 -8.38 29.18 7.54
N SER A 403 -7.75 28.37 6.68
CA SER A 403 -8.41 27.24 6.03
C SER A 403 -8.73 26.11 7.01
N ARG A 404 -9.86 25.46 6.77
CA ARG A 404 -10.29 24.26 7.52
C ARG A 404 -9.60 22.98 7.04
N TRP A 405 -8.97 22.97 5.87
CA TRP A 405 -8.30 21.80 5.29
C TRP A 405 -6.97 22.15 4.63
N GLU A 406 -6.19 21.11 4.36
CA GLU A 406 -4.94 21.17 3.59
C GLU A 406 -5.23 20.77 2.13
N GLU A 407 -4.69 21.52 1.17
CA GLU A 407 -4.83 21.25 -0.26
C GLU A 407 -3.57 20.53 -0.77
N LEU A 408 -3.72 19.50 -1.62
CA LEU A 408 -2.59 18.92 -2.36
C LEU A 408 -2.34 19.75 -3.62
N ILE A 409 -1.28 20.57 -3.59
CA ILE A 409 -1.05 21.64 -4.58
C ILE A 409 -0.01 21.27 -5.63
N GLY A 410 0.71 20.17 -5.42
CA GLY A 410 1.68 19.66 -6.36
C GLY A 410 1.99 18.20 -6.07
N TYR A 411 2.16 17.45 -7.14
CA TYR A 411 2.65 16.08 -7.12
C TYR A 411 3.69 15.93 -8.22
N SER A 412 4.75 15.17 -7.94
CA SER A 412 5.70 14.74 -8.95
C SER A 412 6.30 13.40 -8.55
N GLN A 413 6.80 12.69 -9.55
CA GLN A 413 7.53 11.45 -9.36
C GLN A 413 8.77 11.47 -10.24
N THR A 414 9.88 10.96 -9.71
CA THR A 414 11.05 10.60 -10.50
C THR A 414 11.46 9.17 -10.19
N SER A 415 12.11 8.53 -11.14
CA SER A 415 12.92 7.34 -10.89
C SER A 415 14.39 7.72 -11.00
N ARG A 416 15.27 6.89 -10.43
CA ARG A 416 16.69 6.94 -10.70
C ARG A 416 17.03 6.29 -12.05
#